data_AF-K4KNU1-F1
#
_entry.id   AF-K4KNU1-F1
#
_cell.length_a   1.000
_cell.length_b   1.000
_cell.length_c   1.000
_cell.angle_alpha   90.00
_cell.angle_beta   90.00
_cell.angle_gamma   90.00
#
_symmetry.space_group_name_H-M   'P 1'
#
loop_
_entity.id
_entity.type
_entity.pdbx_description
1 polymer ?
#
loop_
_entity_poly.entity_id
_entity_poly.type
_entity_poly.pdbx_seq_one_letter_code
_entity_poly.pdbx_strand_id
1 'polypeptide(L)'
;MKRIFLGLLITMAALTSYYAVFMLFYDSWFPYYYEEYLPTIFVVGLMTIVILPVPVSLLKTSDSDRMGYYRSVVWFNAAIIAICIVVFLYMLSNGVFLSSPGVYQIGN
;
A
#
# COMPACT_ATOMS: atom_id res chain seq x y z
N MET A 1 25.99 0.32 -0.36
CA MET A 1 25.28 1.49 -0.90
C MET A 1 24.14 1.14 -1.85
N LYS A 2 24.37 0.40 -2.96
CA LYS A 2 23.31 0.05 -3.94
C LYS A 2 22.03 -0.55 -3.33
N ARG A 3 22.17 -1.45 -2.34
CA ARG A 3 21.02 -2.09 -1.64
C ARG A 3 20.22 -1.13 -0.75
N ILE A 4 20.91 -0.19 -0.08
CA ILE A 4 20.27 0.85 0.74
C ILE A 4 19.48 1.80 -0.16
N PHE A 5 20.09 2.20 -1.29
CA PHE A 5 19.44 3.05 -2.27
C PHE A 5 18.19 2.40 -2.88
N LEU A 6 18.27 1.10 -3.22
CA LEU A 6 17.10 0.34 -3.68
C LEU A 6 16.00 0.27 -2.61
N GLY A 7 16.37 0.00 -1.35
CA GLY A 7 15.43 -0.02 -0.22
C GLY A 7 14.72 1.34 -0.01
N LEU A 8 15.46 2.44 -0.14
CA LEU A 8 14.88 3.79 -0.09
C LEU A 8 13.94 4.05 -1.27
N LEU A 9 14.37 3.77 -2.51
CA LEU A 9 13.56 3.98 -3.70
C LEU A 9 12.24 3.20 -3.64
N ILE A 10 12.29 1.92 -3.24
CA ILE A 10 11.07 1.10 -3.18
C ILE A 10 10.15 1.54 -2.04
N THR A 11 10.71 2.02 -0.92
CA THR A 11 9.90 2.61 0.17
C THR A 11 9.22 3.88 -0.30
N MET A 12 9.94 4.79 -0.98
CA MET A 12 9.36 6.00 -1.56
C MET A 12 8.28 5.68 -2.60
N ALA A 13 8.50 4.65 -3.43
CA ALA A 13 7.50 4.19 -4.39
C ALA A 13 6.24 3.67 -3.70
N ALA A 14 6.38 2.88 -2.63
CA ALA A 14 5.24 2.36 -1.85
C ALA A 14 4.46 3.47 -1.14
N LEU A 15 5.15 4.45 -0.55
CA LEU A 15 4.51 5.62 0.07
C LEU A 15 3.75 6.44 -0.97
N THR A 16 4.36 6.68 -2.13
CA THR A 16 3.73 7.45 -3.22
C THR A 16 2.53 6.71 -3.81
N SER A 17 2.64 5.39 -4.04
CA SER A 17 1.52 4.59 -4.54
C SER A 17 0.36 4.55 -3.55
N TYR A 18 0.66 4.38 -2.26
CA TYR A 18 -0.36 4.39 -1.21
C TYR A 18 -1.04 5.76 -1.11
N TYR A 19 -0.26 6.85 -1.11
CA TYR A 19 -0.80 8.22 -1.14
C TYR A 19 -1.72 8.45 -2.34
N ALA A 20 -1.27 8.09 -3.54
CA ALA A 20 -2.05 8.29 -4.76
C ALA A 20 -3.38 7.52 -4.72
N VAL A 21 -3.34 6.24 -4.36
CA VAL A 21 -4.56 5.42 -4.26
C VAL A 21 -5.48 5.95 -3.17
N PHE A 22 -4.95 6.28 -1.99
CA PHE A 22 -5.76 6.82 -0.90
C PHE A 22 -6.44 8.12 -1.32
N MET A 23 -5.70 9.10 -1.85
CA MET A 23 -6.26 10.39 -2.26
C MET A 23 -7.29 10.30 -3.39
N LEU A 24 -7.14 9.34 -4.30
CA LEU A 24 -8.08 9.18 -5.42
C LEU A 24 -9.37 8.45 -5.02
N PHE A 25 -9.34 7.64 -3.97
CA PHE A 25 -10.40 6.67 -3.71
C PHE A 25 -10.92 6.66 -2.27
N TYR A 26 -10.40 7.48 -1.36
CA TYR A 26 -10.85 7.46 0.04
C TYR A 26 -12.34 7.75 0.17
N ASP A 27 -12.88 8.69 -0.63
CA ASP A 27 -14.32 9.02 -0.66
C ASP A 27 -15.20 7.81 -1.03
N SER A 28 -14.66 6.88 -1.81
CA SER A 28 -15.37 5.66 -2.22
C SER A 28 -15.38 4.57 -1.15
N TRP A 29 -14.43 4.59 -0.22
CA TRP A 29 -14.26 3.54 0.78
C TRP A 29 -14.83 3.91 2.13
N PHE A 30 -14.77 5.20 2.47
CA PHE A 30 -15.16 5.69 3.78
C PHE A 30 -16.42 6.53 3.65
N PRO A 31 -17.52 6.12 4.31
CA PRO A 31 -18.69 6.97 4.46
C PRO A 31 -18.35 8.33 5.10
N TYR A 32 -19.13 9.37 4.77
CA TYR A 32 -18.92 10.76 5.21
C TYR A 32 -18.70 10.93 6.73
N TYR A 33 -19.32 10.11 7.56
CA TYR A 33 -19.15 10.19 9.02
C TYR A 33 -17.79 9.68 9.54
N TYR A 34 -16.91 9.19 8.67
CA TYR A 34 -15.52 8.84 9.01
C TYR A 34 -14.49 9.90 8.61
N GLU A 35 -14.92 11.07 8.10
CA GLU A 35 -14.00 12.12 7.65
C GLU A 35 -12.99 12.54 8.73
N GLU A 36 -13.42 12.62 9.98
CA GLU A 36 -12.56 12.96 11.13
C GLU A 36 -11.44 11.93 11.37
N TYR A 37 -11.65 10.68 10.95
CA TYR A 37 -10.68 9.58 11.11
C TYR A 37 -9.79 9.37 9.90
N LEU A 38 -10.10 9.96 8.73
CA LEU A 38 -9.31 9.80 7.51
C LEU A 38 -7.82 10.13 7.70
N PRO A 39 -7.42 11.21 8.40
CA PRO A 39 -6.01 11.48 8.64
C PRO A 39 -5.34 10.38 9.45
N THR A 40 -6.04 9.85 10.46
CA THR A 40 -5.53 8.78 11.31
C THR A 40 -5.36 7.48 10.52
N ILE A 41 -6.35 7.12 9.71
CA ILE A 41 -6.30 5.93 8.84
C ILE A 41 -5.12 6.04 7.87
N PHE A 42 -4.95 7.21 7.25
CA PHE A 42 -3.85 7.49 6.34
C PHE A 42 -2.48 7.33 7.04
N VAL A 43 -2.31 7.94 8.22
CA VAL A 43 -1.06 7.84 8.99
C VAL A 43 -0.78 6.41 9.43
N VAL A 44 -1.78 5.65 9.86
CA VAL A 44 -1.62 4.23 10.22
C VAL A 44 -1.13 3.41 9.03
N GLY A 45 -1.64 3.68 7.83
CA GLY A 45 -1.16 3.07 6.59
C GLY A 45 0.31 3.41 6.30
N LEU A 46 0.70 4.68 6.43
CA LEU A 46 2.09 5.11 6.27
C LEU A 46 3.02 4.43 7.29
N MET A 47 2.62 4.38 8.56
CA MET A 47 3.38 3.73 9.62
C MET A 47 3.55 2.24 9.34
N THR A 48 2.52 1.59 8.79
CA THR A 48 2.60 0.19 8.39
C THR A 48 3.66 -0.02 7.30
N ILE A 49 3.72 0.84 6.28
CA ILE A 49 4.74 0.75 5.22
C ILE A 49 6.17 0.80 5.79
N VAL A 50 6.41 1.68 6.76
CA VAL A 50 7.75 1.92 7.32
C VAL A 50 8.13 0.90 8.39
N ILE A 51 7.19 0.55 9.28
CA ILE A 51 7.47 -0.22 10.50
C ILE A 51 7.38 -1.73 10.24
N LEU A 52 6.39 -2.21 9.48
CA LEU A 52 6.15 -3.66 9.33
C LEU A 52 7.31 -4.45 8.70
N PRO A 53 8.19 -3.89 7.84
CA PRO A 53 9.38 -4.61 7.39
C PRO A 53 10.29 -5.11 8.53
N VAL A 54 10.29 -4.41 9.68
CA VAL A 54 11.09 -4.76 10.87
C VAL A 54 10.63 -6.10 11.47
N PRO A 55 9.38 -6.28 11.94
CA PRO A 55 8.93 -7.58 12.46
C PRO A 55 8.96 -8.67 11.38
N VAL A 56 8.69 -8.35 10.11
CA VAL A 56 8.79 -9.31 9.00
C VAL A 56 10.22 -9.85 8.84
N SER A 57 11.24 -9.01 9.09
CA SER A 57 12.64 -9.48 9.09
C SER A 57 12.98 -10.37 10.30
N LEU A 58 12.38 -10.12 11.46
CA LEU A 58 12.63 -10.91 12.67
C LEU A 58 12.00 -12.31 12.62
N LEU A 59 10.90 -12.48 11.88
CA LEU A 59 10.23 -13.77 11.71
C LEU A 59 10.98 -14.72 10.76
N LYS A 60 11.88 -14.20 9.90
CA LYS A 60 12.69 -15.00 8.97
C LYS A 60 14.09 -15.23 9.53
N THR A 61 14.18 -16.12 10.52
CA THR A 61 15.35 -16.43 11.37
C THR A 61 16.51 -17.19 10.70
N SER A 62 16.66 -17.21 9.37
CA SER A 62 17.66 -18.09 8.72
C SER A 62 18.78 -17.42 7.91
N ASP A 63 18.77 -16.10 7.74
CA ASP A 63 19.81 -15.41 6.96
C ASP A 63 20.46 -14.31 7.81
N SER A 64 21.78 -14.14 7.63
CA SER A 64 22.58 -12.97 8.07
C SER A 64 21.72 -11.72 8.30
N ASP A 65 21.59 -11.27 9.55
CA ASP A 65 20.59 -10.27 10.02
C ASP A 65 20.42 -9.06 9.10
N ARG A 66 21.54 -8.57 8.52
CA ARG A 66 21.52 -7.43 7.60
C ARG A 66 20.86 -7.76 6.27
N MET A 67 21.11 -8.94 5.71
CA MET A 67 20.54 -9.36 4.43
C MET A 67 19.05 -9.67 4.54
N GLY A 68 18.62 -10.27 5.67
CA GLY A 68 17.22 -10.53 5.99
C GLY A 68 16.39 -9.25 6.02
N TYR A 69 16.89 -8.20 6.68
CA TYR A 69 16.21 -6.91 6.74
C TYR A 69 15.98 -6.27 5.37
N TYR A 70 17.02 -6.13 4.53
CA TYR A 70 16.86 -5.53 3.20
C TYR A 70 15.88 -6.31 2.34
N ARG A 71 15.93 -7.64 2.41
CA ARG A 71 15.01 -8.49 1.66
C ARG A 71 13.57 -8.27 2.11
N SER A 72 13.33 -8.16 3.42
CA SER A 72 12.00 -7.87 3.97
C SER A 72 11.48 -6.50 3.55
N VAL A 73 12.31 -5.45 3.60
CA VAL A 73 11.93 -4.10 3.12
C VAL A 73 11.53 -4.13 1.65
N VAL A 74 12.33 -4.76 0.79
CA VAL A 74 12.04 -4.82 -0.65
C VAL A 74 10.77 -5.63 -0.92
N TRP A 75 10.64 -6.82 -0.34
CA TRP A 75 9.47 -7.68 -0.57
C TRP A 75 8.17 -7.08 -0.04
N PHE A 76 8.21 -6.51 1.16
CA PHE A 76 7.03 -5.93 1.78
C PHE A 76 6.54 -4.70 1.01
N ASN A 77 7.44 -3.76 0.69
CA ASN A 77 7.09 -2.58 -0.10
C ASN A 77 6.66 -2.94 -1.53
N ALA A 78 7.29 -3.94 -2.16
CA ALA A 78 6.84 -4.45 -3.45
C ALA A 78 5.41 -5.01 -3.38
N ALA A 79 5.06 -5.74 -2.33
CA ALA A 79 3.71 -6.25 -2.11
C ALA A 79 2.70 -5.11 -1.94
N ILE A 80 3.04 -4.06 -1.19
CA ILE A 80 2.17 -2.88 -1.05
C ILE A 80 1.95 -2.18 -2.38
N ILE A 81 3.00 -1.98 -3.18
CA ILE A 81 2.88 -1.40 -4.52
C ILE A 81 1.97 -2.26 -5.39
N ALA A 82 2.16 -3.59 -5.38
CA ALA A 82 1.32 -4.51 -6.14
C ALA A 82 -0.15 -4.45 -5.70
N ILE A 83 -0.43 -4.39 -4.39
CA ILE A 83 -1.78 -4.21 -3.85
C ILE A 83 -2.37 -2.88 -4.33
N CYS A 84 -1.60 -1.78 -4.27
CA CYS A 84 -2.04 -0.47 -4.75
C CYS A 84 -2.41 -0.51 -6.24
N ILE A 85 -1.60 -1.18 -7.07
CA ILE A 85 -1.88 -1.35 -8.51
C ILE A 85 -3.16 -2.16 -8.73
N VAL A 86 -3.33 -3.29 -8.02
CA VAL A 86 -4.53 -4.13 -8.13
C VAL A 86 -5.78 -3.36 -7.71
N VAL A 87 -5.70 -2.64 -6.59
CA VAL A 87 -6.80 -1.79 -6.10
C VAL A 87 -7.11 -0.69 -7.11
N PHE A 88 -6.11 -0.01 -7.65
CA PHE A 88 -6.30 1.02 -8.66
C PHE A 88 -7.00 0.49 -9.92
N LEU A 89 -6.53 -0.64 -10.45
CA LEU A 89 -7.16 -1.30 -11.61
C LEU A 89 -8.60 -1.75 -11.30
N TYR A 90 -8.84 -2.26 -10.08
CA TYR A 90 -10.17 -2.63 -9.63
C TYR A 90 -11.12 -1.43 -9.60
N MET A 91 -10.69 -0.31 -9.01
CA MET A 91 -11.50 0.91 -8.92
C MET A 91 -11.79 1.50 -10.32
N LEU A 92 -10.83 1.47 -11.24
CA LEU A 92 -11.04 1.89 -12.63
C LEU A 92 -11.95 0.95 -13.42
N SER A 93 -12.01 -0.33 -13.06
CA SER A 93 -12.84 -1.29 -13.76
C SER A 93 -14.34 -1.15 -13.48
N ASN A 94 -14.75 -0.23 -12.61
CA ASN A 94 -16.16 -0.03 -12.23
C ASN A 94 -16.88 -1.35 -11.90
N GLY A 95 -16.24 -2.24 -11.14
CA GLY A 95 -16.84 -3.49 -10.69
C GLY A 95 -17.02 -4.56 -11.78
N VAL A 96 -16.58 -4.32 -13.03
CA VAL A 96 -16.66 -5.28 -14.14
C VAL A 96 -15.97 -6.60 -13.81
N PHE A 97 -14.87 -6.57 -13.05
CA PHE A 97 -14.15 -7.77 -12.63
C PHE A 97 -14.88 -8.64 -11.60
N LEU A 98 -15.82 -8.09 -10.82
CA LEU A 98 -16.53 -8.80 -9.75
C LEU A 98 -18.04 -8.87 -9.96
N SER A 99 -18.55 -8.46 -11.14
CA SER A 99 -19.98 -8.38 -11.44
C SER A 99 -20.79 -7.62 -10.36
N SER A 100 -20.16 -6.64 -9.73
CA SER A 100 -20.76 -5.76 -8.72
C SER A 100 -21.14 -4.44 -9.37
N PRO A 101 -22.21 -3.74 -8.93
CA PRO A 101 -22.39 -2.34 -9.30
C PRO A 101 -21.10 -1.60 -8.93
N GLY A 102 -20.45 -1.02 -9.95
CA GLY A 102 -19.18 -0.32 -9.80
C GLY A 102 -19.28 0.83 -8.81
N VAL A 103 -18.11 1.22 -8.29
CA VAL A 103 -17.99 2.37 -7.38
C VAL A 103 -18.41 3.67 -8.08
N TYR A 104 -18.05 3.85 -9.35
CA TYR A 104 -18.59 4.93 -10.18
C TYR A 104 -19.66 4.34 -11.10
N GLN A 105 -20.92 4.65 -10.81
CA GLN A 105 -21.99 4.40 -11.77
C GLN A 105 -21.83 5.40 -12.91
N ILE A 106 -21.41 4.91 -14.08
CA ILE A 106 -21.50 5.70 -15.31
C ILE A 106 -23.00 5.86 -15.55
N GLY A 107 -23.52 7.07 -15.34
CA GLY A 107 -24.93 7.38 -15.55
C GLY A 107 -25.36 6.98 -16.95
N ASN A 108 -26.45 6.23 -17.03
CA ASN A 108 -27.22 6.07 -18.27
C ASN A 108 -27.90 7.39 -18.63
#